data_AF-A0A150PRB1-F1
#
_entry.id   AF-A0A150PRB1-F1
#
_cell.length_a   1.000
_cell.length_b   1.000
_cell.length_c   1.000
_cell.angle_alpha   90.00
_cell.angle_beta   90.00
_cell.angle_gamma   90.00
#
_symmetry.space_group_name_H-M   'P 1'
#
loop_
_entity.id
_entity.type
_entity.pdbx_description
1 polymer ?
#
loop_
_entity_poly.entity_id
_entity_poly.type
_entity_poly.pdbx_seq_one_letter_code
_entity_poly.pdbx_strand_id
1 'polypeptide(L)'
;MNRNLLSKLKERLQPALDTEAPTGVLSDAQHETVFALFQVLAADEAFPREQVRRHVDARTRAEPGYLREYEAAAALLEATAARRHPGRAFTALSVDERDAVLRSILRPYPSSRREPAWRRRLKATSENLDVARGAMIGGRPGRRLRVHVARDLLVYYYTTAAGWAVVGYDAFPGRSRAELEPCEVRSVSVERGRLILVLSDGSVEELAPRAVRAEGDDGLSILVKAGRQRASFSRAALLALGEHLDDVGGALVLRVGGQTHEIAR
;
A
#
# COMPACT_ATOMS: atom_id res chain seq x y z
N MET A 1 -4.57 -24.70 -21.58
CA MET A 1 -5.42 -24.28 -20.43
C MET A 1 -6.62 -23.49 -20.93
N ASN A 2 -7.84 -23.98 -20.73
CA ASN A 2 -9.06 -23.26 -21.12
C ASN A 2 -9.25 -22.03 -20.22
N ARG A 3 -9.11 -20.82 -20.78
CA ARG A 3 -9.45 -19.57 -20.08
C ARG A 3 -10.95 -19.57 -19.75
N ASN A 4 -11.29 -19.32 -18.49
CA ASN A 4 -12.69 -19.27 -18.06
C ASN A 4 -13.42 -18.09 -18.76
N LEU A 5 -14.75 -18.18 -18.84
CA LEU A 5 -15.62 -17.18 -19.46
C LEU A 5 -15.40 -15.77 -18.89
N LEU A 6 -15.02 -15.68 -17.61
CA LEU A 6 -14.83 -14.44 -16.87
C LEU A 6 -13.56 -13.70 -17.29
N SER A 7 -12.44 -14.40 -17.52
CA SER A 7 -11.21 -13.81 -18.05
C SER A 7 -11.44 -13.22 -19.44
N LYS A 8 -12.20 -13.93 -20.30
CA LYS A 8 -12.59 -13.44 -21.63
C LYS A 8 -13.49 -12.21 -21.56
N LEU A 9 -14.42 -12.18 -20.59
CA LEU A 9 -15.27 -11.02 -20.35
C LEU A 9 -14.45 -9.83 -19.84
N LYS A 10 -13.50 -10.05 -18.91
CA LYS A 10 -12.61 -9.01 -18.38
C LYS A 10 -11.74 -8.38 -19.47
N GLU A 11 -11.15 -9.19 -20.34
CA GLU A 11 -10.38 -8.74 -21.51
C GLU A 11 -11.25 -7.93 -22.47
N ARG A 12 -12.45 -8.42 -22.81
CA ARG A 12 -13.38 -7.70 -23.70
C ARG A 12 -13.91 -6.41 -23.10
N LEU A 13 -14.08 -6.40 -21.78
CA LEU A 13 -14.56 -5.24 -21.10
C LEU A 13 -13.45 -4.22 -21.00
N GLN A 14 -12.22 -4.53 -20.59
CA GLN A 14 -11.12 -3.56 -20.43
C GLN A 14 -10.87 -2.75 -21.71
N PRO A 15 -10.71 -1.41 -21.62
CA PRO A 15 -10.37 -0.64 -22.79
C PRO A 15 -8.95 -1.04 -23.21
N ALA A 16 -8.79 -1.40 -24.47
CA ALA A 16 -7.47 -1.60 -25.04
C ALA A 16 -6.85 -0.24 -25.39
N LEU A 17 -5.54 -0.13 -25.18
CA LEU A 17 -4.76 0.96 -25.75
C LEU A 17 -4.73 0.83 -27.27
N ASP A 18 -4.72 1.97 -27.93
CA ASP A 18 -4.52 2.04 -29.36
C ASP A 18 -3.01 1.97 -29.64
N THR A 19 -2.53 0.78 -29.99
CA THR A 19 -1.09 0.53 -30.19
C THR A 19 -0.54 1.14 -31.48
N GLU A 20 -1.41 1.65 -32.35
CA GLU A 20 -1.04 2.36 -33.58
C GLU A 20 -1.01 3.88 -33.38
N ALA A 21 -1.51 4.38 -32.24
CA ALA A 21 -1.49 5.80 -31.93
C ALA A 21 -0.05 6.32 -31.75
N PRO A 22 0.21 7.58 -32.13
CA PRO A 22 1.54 8.17 -32.02
C PRO A 22 2.02 8.25 -30.58
N THR A 23 3.34 8.16 -30.40
CA THR A 23 4.05 8.51 -29.17
C THR A 23 4.48 9.98 -29.19
N GLY A 24 4.83 10.52 -28.03
CA GLY A 24 5.23 11.93 -27.93
C GLY A 24 5.17 12.48 -26.52
N VAL A 25 4.92 13.78 -26.41
CA VAL A 25 4.78 14.50 -25.14
C VAL A 25 3.50 15.32 -25.14
N LEU A 26 2.99 15.60 -23.95
CA LEU A 26 1.87 16.51 -23.78
C LEU A 26 2.33 17.96 -23.93
N SER A 27 1.39 18.85 -24.26
CA SER A 27 1.59 20.29 -24.11
C SER A 27 1.71 20.68 -22.64
N ASP A 28 2.29 21.86 -22.36
CA ASP A 28 2.43 22.35 -20.99
C ASP A 28 1.08 22.48 -20.27
N ALA A 29 0.05 22.97 -20.97
CA ALA A 29 -1.30 23.08 -20.41
C ALA A 29 -1.89 21.71 -20.03
N GLN A 30 -1.69 20.69 -20.88
CA GLN A 30 -2.13 19.33 -20.57
C GLN A 30 -1.36 18.74 -19.38
N HIS A 31 -0.06 19.02 -19.26
CA HIS A 31 0.71 18.62 -18.07
C HIS A 31 0.17 19.27 -16.78
N GLU A 32 -0.24 20.54 -16.82
CA GLU A 32 -0.86 21.20 -15.67
C GLU A 32 -2.16 20.49 -15.26
N THR A 33 -3.03 20.17 -16.22
CA THR A 33 -4.28 19.44 -15.95
C THR A 33 -4.00 18.05 -15.38
N VAL A 34 -2.99 17.34 -15.90
CA VAL A 34 -2.58 16.02 -15.40
C VAL A 34 -1.97 16.11 -13.99
N PHE A 35 -1.18 17.13 -13.70
CA PHE A 35 -0.65 17.35 -12.36
C PHE A 35 -1.77 17.71 -11.36
N ALA A 36 -2.72 18.55 -11.75
CA ALA A 36 -3.90 18.84 -10.95
C ALA A 36 -4.75 17.59 -10.66
N LEU A 37 -4.85 16.67 -11.62
CA LEU A 37 -5.47 15.35 -11.42
C LEU A 37 -4.65 14.51 -10.42
N PHE A 38 -3.33 14.48 -10.56
CA PHE A 38 -2.44 13.74 -9.68
C PHE A 38 -2.60 14.17 -8.22
N GLN A 39 -2.64 15.48 -7.94
CA GLN A 39 -2.82 16.01 -6.58
C GLN A 39 -4.10 15.47 -5.91
N VAL A 40 -5.20 15.37 -6.67
CA VAL A 40 -6.47 14.80 -6.18
C VAL A 40 -6.35 13.30 -5.92
N LEU A 41 -5.70 12.56 -6.83
CA LEU A 41 -5.58 11.10 -6.72
C LEU A 41 -4.66 10.68 -5.57
N ALA A 42 -3.53 11.37 -5.40
CA ALA A 42 -2.54 11.06 -4.37
C ALA A 42 -2.88 11.68 -3.00
N ALA A 43 -3.77 12.68 -2.98
CA ALA A 43 -4.01 13.55 -1.81
C ALA A 43 -2.70 14.15 -1.25
N ASP A 44 -1.76 14.46 -2.15
CA ASP A 44 -0.44 15.02 -1.85
C ASP A 44 -0.19 16.23 -2.76
N GLU A 45 -0.38 17.43 -2.20
CA GLU A 45 -0.17 18.69 -2.91
C GLU A 45 1.30 19.08 -2.99
N ALA A 46 2.15 18.54 -2.10
CA ALA A 46 3.57 18.87 -1.99
C ALA A 46 4.44 18.05 -2.96
N PHE A 47 3.87 17.02 -3.59
CA PHE A 47 4.59 16.16 -4.52
C PHE A 47 5.20 16.97 -5.68
N PRO A 48 6.50 16.79 -6.01
CA PRO A 48 7.17 17.62 -7.00
C PRO A 48 6.58 17.47 -8.41
N ARG A 49 6.06 18.57 -8.94
CA ARG A 49 5.47 18.63 -10.29
C ARG A 49 6.38 18.04 -11.38
N GLU A 50 7.66 18.36 -11.34
CA GLU A 50 8.63 17.90 -12.34
C GLU A 50 8.83 16.38 -12.34
N GLN A 51 8.56 15.71 -11.21
CA GLN A 51 8.59 14.25 -11.14
C GLN A 51 7.41 13.63 -11.90
N VAL A 52 6.19 14.19 -11.71
CA VAL A 52 5.00 13.76 -12.46
C VAL A 52 5.18 14.01 -13.95
N ARG A 53 5.69 15.19 -14.34
CA ARG A 53 6.00 15.51 -15.74
C ARG A 53 6.93 14.48 -16.37
N ARG A 54 8.08 14.21 -15.73
CA ARG A 54 9.06 13.23 -16.22
C ARG A 54 8.48 11.82 -16.37
N HIS A 55 7.64 11.37 -15.42
CA HIS A 55 6.96 10.08 -15.52
C HIS A 55 6.03 10.02 -16.74
N VAL A 56 5.16 11.02 -16.88
CA VAL A 56 4.19 11.06 -17.99
C VAL A 56 4.92 11.11 -19.32
N ASP A 57 5.93 11.96 -19.47
CA ASP A 57 6.77 12.04 -20.66
C ASP A 57 7.46 10.72 -21.00
N ALA A 58 8.03 10.05 -20.01
CA ALA A 58 8.65 8.74 -20.21
C ALA A 58 7.62 7.72 -20.69
N ARG A 59 6.42 7.73 -20.09
CA ARG A 59 5.31 6.84 -20.43
C ARG A 59 4.83 7.05 -21.87
N THR A 60 4.56 8.30 -22.25
CA THR A 60 3.99 8.66 -23.57
C THR A 60 5.00 8.54 -24.72
N ARG A 61 6.30 8.61 -24.43
CA ARG A 61 7.36 8.31 -25.41
C ARG A 61 7.58 6.81 -25.61
N ALA A 62 7.48 6.03 -24.54
CA ALA A 62 7.81 4.60 -24.58
C ALA A 62 6.67 3.71 -25.08
N GLU A 63 5.42 4.01 -24.73
CA GLU A 63 4.28 3.12 -25.00
C GLU A 63 3.21 3.80 -25.88
N PRO A 64 3.00 3.28 -27.11
CA PRO A 64 1.92 3.74 -27.97
C PRO A 64 0.54 3.72 -27.31
N GLY A 65 -0.30 4.69 -27.63
CA GLY A 65 -1.63 4.86 -27.06
C GLY A 65 -1.68 5.73 -25.80
N TYR A 66 -0.64 5.76 -24.97
CA TYR A 66 -0.69 6.56 -23.73
C TYR A 66 -0.80 8.05 -23.97
N LEU A 67 -0.13 8.59 -24.98
CA LEU A 67 -0.25 10.02 -25.33
C LEU A 67 -1.72 10.39 -25.52
N ARG A 68 -2.42 9.66 -26.39
CA ARG A 68 -3.84 9.84 -26.69
C ARG A 68 -4.72 9.72 -25.43
N GLU A 69 -4.42 8.77 -24.54
CA GLU A 69 -5.18 8.61 -23.29
C GLU A 69 -5.01 9.79 -22.34
N TYR A 70 -3.79 10.30 -22.20
CA TYR A 70 -3.51 11.47 -21.37
C TYR A 70 -4.13 12.74 -21.94
N GLU A 71 -4.05 12.96 -23.25
CA GLU A 71 -4.70 14.08 -23.94
C GLU A 71 -6.23 14.03 -23.77
N ALA A 72 -6.83 12.84 -23.98
CA ALA A 72 -8.26 12.63 -23.81
C ALA A 72 -8.70 12.84 -22.34
N ALA A 73 -7.88 12.44 -21.38
CA ALA A 73 -8.14 12.67 -19.97
C ALA A 73 -8.10 14.16 -19.62
N ALA A 74 -7.08 14.90 -20.08
CA ALA A 74 -6.99 16.34 -19.88
C ALA A 74 -8.21 17.06 -20.47
N ALA A 75 -8.56 16.75 -21.72
CA ALA A 75 -9.74 17.33 -22.38
C ALA A 75 -11.06 17.00 -21.66
N LEU A 76 -11.20 15.77 -21.16
CA LEU A 76 -12.38 15.35 -20.39
C LEU A 76 -12.51 16.12 -19.06
N LEU A 77 -11.40 16.32 -18.36
CA LEU A 77 -11.37 17.08 -17.11
C LEU A 77 -11.74 18.54 -17.33
N GLU A 78 -11.12 19.20 -18.32
CA GLU A 78 -11.42 20.60 -18.66
C GLU A 78 -12.87 20.78 -19.09
N ALA A 79 -13.40 19.91 -19.96
CA ALA A 79 -14.79 19.98 -20.40
C ALA A 79 -15.78 19.76 -19.25
N THR A 80 -15.45 18.88 -18.29
CA THR A 80 -16.30 18.61 -17.13
C THR A 80 -16.22 19.76 -16.11
N ALA A 81 -15.03 20.31 -15.89
CA ALA A 81 -14.82 21.49 -15.06
C ALA A 81 -15.62 22.69 -15.61
N ALA A 82 -15.47 23.01 -16.90
CA ALA A 82 -16.18 24.12 -17.54
C ALA A 82 -17.71 23.99 -17.44
N ARG A 83 -18.26 22.77 -17.52
CA ARG A 83 -19.71 22.53 -17.36
C ARG A 83 -20.19 22.77 -15.93
N ARG A 84 -19.37 22.46 -14.93
CA ARG A 84 -19.75 22.54 -13.51
C ARG A 84 -19.38 23.86 -12.85
N HIS A 85 -18.31 24.49 -13.33
CA HIS A 85 -17.73 25.75 -12.85
C HIS A 85 -17.47 26.66 -14.06
N PRO A 86 -18.52 27.32 -14.59
CA PRO A 86 -18.39 28.16 -15.78
C PRO A 86 -17.28 29.22 -15.63
N GLY A 87 -16.43 29.34 -16.65
CA GLY A 87 -15.32 30.30 -16.68
C GLY A 87 -14.07 29.89 -15.91
N ARG A 88 -14.03 28.70 -15.28
CA ARG A 88 -12.85 28.20 -14.56
C ARG A 88 -12.31 26.92 -15.21
N ALA A 89 -11.02 26.93 -15.51
CA ALA A 89 -10.29 25.73 -15.92
C ALA A 89 -10.14 24.76 -14.75
N PHE A 90 -9.96 23.47 -15.03
CA PHE A 90 -9.78 22.44 -13.99
C PHE A 90 -8.58 22.74 -13.08
N THR A 91 -7.49 23.28 -13.64
CA THR A 91 -6.29 23.68 -12.90
C THR A 91 -6.53 24.85 -11.94
N ALA A 92 -7.52 25.71 -12.21
CA ALA A 92 -7.88 26.85 -11.37
C ALA A 92 -8.86 26.51 -10.24
N LEU A 93 -9.29 25.25 -10.15
CA LEU A 93 -10.16 24.74 -9.09
C LEU A 93 -9.35 24.38 -7.83
N SER A 94 -9.97 24.48 -6.65
CA SER A 94 -9.38 23.94 -5.41
C SER A 94 -9.35 22.40 -5.45
N VAL A 95 -8.58 21.76 -4.56
CA VAL A 95 -8.52 20.28 -4.50
C VAL A 95 -9.91 19.66 -4.30
N ASP A 96 -10.73 20.22 -3.42
CA ASP A 96 -12.10 19.73 -3.19
C ASP A 96 -13.00 19.87 -4.43
N GLU A 97 -12.89 20.99 -5.15
CA GLU A 97 -13.63 21.22 -6.39
C GLU A 97 -13.18 20.24 -7.49
N ARG A 98 -11.87 19.98 -7.60
CA ARG A 98 -11.31 19.00 -8.54
C ARG A 98 -11.76 17.58 -8.18
N ASP A 99 -11.82 17.22 -6.90
CA ASP A 99 -12.38 15.94 -6.46
C ASP A 99 -13.88 15.83 -6.83
N ALA A 100 -14.66 16.89 -6.66
CA ALA A 100 -16.06 16.90 -7.07
C ALA A 100 -16.23 16.71 -8.59
N VAL A 101 -15.39 17.34 -9.41
CA VAL A 101 -15.32 17.10 -10.87
C VAL A 101 -14.95 15.65 -11.13
N LEU A 102 -13.90 15.12 -10.49
CA LEU A 102 -13.43 13.76 -10.68
C LEU A 102 -14.50 12.73 -10.31
N ARG A 103 -15.21 12.88 -9.18
CA ARG A 103 -16.33 12.00 -8.77
C ARG A 103 -17.50 12.03 -9.74
N SER A 104 -17.70 13.13 -10.47
CA SER A 104 -18.74 13.22 -11.50
C SER A 104 -18.39 12.41 -12.75
N ILE A 105 -17.10 12.26 -13.06
CA ILE A 105 -16.57 11.42 -14.15
C ILE A 105 -16.47 9.97 -13.68
N LEU A 106 -15.84 9.78 -12.53
CA LEU A 106 -15.59 8.53 -11.84
C LEU A 106 -16.69 8.33 -10.81
N ARG A 107 -17.89 7.93 -11.26
CA ARG A 107 -19.03 7.67 -10.35
C ARG A 107 -18.55 6.91 -9.10
N PRO A 108 -18.86 7.42 -7.89
CA PRO A 108 -18.41 6.81 -6.65
C PRO A 108 -18.89 5.37 -6.55
N TYR A 109 -18.02 4.52 -6.04
CA TYR A 109 -18.31 3.11 -5.90
C TYR A 109 -19.45 2.95 -4.87
N PRO A 110 -20.56 2.23 -5.16
CA PRO A 110 -21.69 2.09 -4.24
C PRO A 110 -21.39 1.33 -2.93
N SER A 111 -20.14 0.98 -2.63
CA SER A 111 -19.75 0.18 -1.46
C SER A 111 -20.00 0.90 -0.14
N SER A 112 -20.07 2.23 -0.14
CA SER A 112 -20.39 3.01 1.07
C SER A 112 -21.87 3.01 1.43
N ARG A 113 -22.77 2.52 0.55
CA ARG A 113 -24.18 2.32 0.86
C ARG A 113 -24.44 0.82 0.99
N ARG A 114 -24.50 0.35 2.25
CA ARG A 114 -25.09 -0.92 2.76
C ARG A 114 -25.20 -2.04 1.73
N GLU A 115 -24.44 -3.12 1.94
CA GLU A 115 -24.46 -4.36 1.15
C GLU A 115 -25.82 -4.68 0.51
N PRO A 116 -25.96 -4.49 -0.81
CA PRO A 116 -27.18 -4.87 -1.50
C PRO A 116 -27.33 -6.39 -1.54
N ALA A 117 -28.53 -6.90 -1.26
CA ALA A 117 -28.85 -8.34 -1.23
C ALA A 117 -28.47 -9.12 -2.50
N TRP A 118 -28.30 -8.44 -3.65
CA TRP A 118 -27.83 -9.04 -4.89
C TRP A 118 -26.37 -9.55 -4.82
N ARG A 119 -25.52 -8.97 -3.95
CA ARG A 119 -24.13 -9.44 -3.71
C ARG A 119 -24.08 -10.87 -3.18
N ARG A 120 -25.07 -11.29 -2.39
CA ARG A 120 -25.15 -12.66 -1.86
C ARG A 120 -25.58 -13.69 -2.91
N ARG A 121 -26.17 -13.25 -4.02
CA ARG A 121 -26.72 -14.16 -5.07
C ARG A 121 -25.73 -14.45 -6.20
N LEU A 122 -24.66 -13.68 -6.34
CA LEU A 122 -23.63 -13.90 -7.36
C LEU A 122 -22.36 -14.46 -6.71
N LYS A 123 -21.96 -15.69 -7.08
CA LYS A 123 -20.63 -16.27 -6.78
C LYS A 123 -19.47 -15.55 -7.51
N ALA A 124 -19.63 -14.27 -7.83
CA ALA A 124 -18.60 -13.43 -8.43
C ALA A 124 -17.95 -12.63 -7.31
N THR A 125 -16.63 -12.73 -7.16
CA THR A 125 -15.88 -11.93 -6.20
C THR A 125 -16.08 -10.43 -6.49
N SER A 126 -15.98 -9.59 -5.44
CA SER A 126 -16.13 -8.12 -5.53
C SER A 126 -15.37 -7.55 -6.71
N GLU A 127 -14.08 -7.88 -6.83
CA GLU A 127 -13.19 -7.50 -7.93
C GLU A 127 -13.74 -7.78 -9.35
N ASN A 128 -14.49 -8.87 -9.53
CA ASN A 128 -15.00 -9.29 -10.83
C ASN A 128 -16.28 -8.54 -11.24
N LEU A 129 -17.10 -8.17 -10.25
CA LEU A 129 -18.23 -7.27 -10.47
C LEU A 129 -17.77 -5.82 -10.63
N ASP A 130 -16.62 -5.44 -10.06
CA ASP A 130 -16.03 -4.09 -10.14
C ASP A 130 -15.61 -3.74 -11.56
N VAL A 131 -15.03 -4.70 -12.27
CA VAL A 131 -14.67 -4.54 -13.69
C VAL A 131 -15.92 -4.43 -14.57
N ALA A 132 -16.93 -5.26 -14.31
CA ALA A 132 -18.19 -5.26 -15.08
C ALA A 132 -19.05 -4.01 -14.84
N ARG A 133 -19.18 -3.58 -13.58
CA ARG A 133 -19.87 -2.32 -13.23
C ARG A 133 -19.07 -1.10 -13.65
N GLY A 134 -17.75 -1.09 -13.45
CA GLY A 134 -16.88 -0.03 -13.95
C GLY A 134 -16.96 0.10 -15.48
N ALA A 135 -17.19 -1.00 -16.20
CA ALA A 135 -17.47 -1.02 -17.64
C ALA A 135 -18.83 -0.47 -18.05
N MET A 136 -19.84 -0.57 -17.19
CA MET A 136 -21.21 -0.16 -17.51
C MET A 136 -21.62 1.21 -16.93
N ILE A 137 -20.92 1.73 -15.92
CA ILE A 137 -21.40 2.86 -15.09
C ILE A 137 -20.63 4.18 -15.34
N GLY A 138 -19.45 4.14 -15.93
CA GLY A 138 -18.77 5.32 -16.48
C GLY A 138 -18.92 5.32 -18.00
N GLY A 139 -19.21 6.47 -18.62
CA GLY A 139 -19.09 6.59 -20.08
C GLY A 139 -17.70 6.14 -20.54
N ARG A 140 -17.56 5.69 -21.80
CA ARG A 140 -16.27 5.22 -22.36
C ARG A 140 -15.08 6.13 -21.98
N PRO A 141 -15.19 7.47 -21.98
CA PRO A 141 -14.09 8.36 -21.60
C PRO A 141 -13.66 8.21 -20.13
N GLY A 142 -14.61 8.24 -19.17
CA GLY A 142 -14.28 8.14 -17.75
C GLY A 142 -13.67 6.80 -17.37
N ARG A 143 -14.04 5.74 -18.08
CA ARG A 143 -13.44 4.43 -17.89
C ARG A 143 -12.00 4.35 -18.38
N ARG A 144 -11.71 4.94 -19.54
CA ARG A 144 -10.36 5.04 -20.09
C ARG A 144 -9.46 5.87 -19.17
N LEU A 145 -9.94 7.01 -18.70
CA LEU A 145 -9.27 7.82 -17.67
C LEU A 145 -8.92 6.98 -16.44
N ARG A 146 -9.89 6.20 -15.91
CA ARG A 146 -9.65 5.34 -14.74
C ARG A 146 -8.58 4.28 -14.99
N VAL A 147 -8.68 3.55 -16.11
CA VAL A 147 -7.88 2.35 -16.35
C VAL A 147 -6.46 2.68 -16.81
N HIS A 148 -6.30 3.71 -17.64
CA HIS A 148 -5.01 4.03 -18.27
C HIS A 148 -4.30 5.21 -17.60
N VAL A 149 -5.03 6.24 -17.18
CA VAL A 149 -4.38 7.47 -16.66
C VAL A 149 -4.30 7.43 -15.14
N ALA A 150 -5.44 7.34 -14.44
CA ALA A 150 -5.47 7.37 -12.98
C ALA A 150 -4.69 6.20 -12.35
N ARG A 151 -4.83 4.99 -12.92
CA ARG A 151 -4.07 3.82 -12.48
C ARG A 151 -2.56 4.02 -12.67
N ASP A 152 -2.13 4.54 -13.82
CA ASP A 152 -0.71 4.75 -14.13
C ASP A 152 -0.08 5.75 -13.16
N LEU A 153 -0.75 6.88 -12.93
CA LEU A 153 -0.32 7.90 -11.97
C LEU A 153 -0.25 7.38 -10.53
N LEU A 154 -1.24 6.58 -10.09
CA LEU A 154 -1.23 5.99 -8.75
C LEU A 154 -0.15 4.93 -8.59
N VAL A 155 0.03 4.05 -9.60
CA VAL A 155 1.12 3.07 -9.58
C VAL A 155 2.46 3.79 -9.49
N TYR A 156 2.67 4.85 -10.29
CA TYR A 156 3.86 5.67 -10.20
C TYR A 156 4.06 6.27 -8.79
N TYR A 157 3.03 6.91 -8.22
CA TYR A 157 3.11 7.49 -6.88
C TYR A 157 3.56 6.46 -5.83
N TYR A 158 2.97 5.26 -5.84
CA TYR A 158 3.34 4.16 -4.96
C TYR A 158 4.68 3.49 -5.28
N THR A 159 5.43 3.96 -6.27
CA THR A 159 6.86 3.59 -6.44
C THR A 159 7.81 4.59 -5.80
N THR A 160 7.30 5.72 -5.30
CA THR A 160 8.10 6.78 -4.68
C THR A 160 8.06 6.71 -3.15
N ALA A 161 9.05 7.32 -2.49
CA ALA A 161 9.08 7.40 -1.03
C ALA A 161 7.81 8.05 -0.44
N ALA A 162 7.27 9.09 -1.09
CA ALA A 162 6.04 9.75 -0.67
C ALA A 162 4.84 8.79 -0.67
N GLY A 163 4.69 7.99 -1.73
CA GLY A 163 3.62 6.98 -1.80
C GLY A 163 3.73 5.90 -0.74
N TRP A 164 4.94 5.50 -0.36
CA TRP A 164 5.17 4.53 0.72
C TRP A 164 4.94 5.13 2.11
N ALA A 165 5.24 6.42 2.30
CA ALA A 165 4.99 7.11 3.56
C ALA A 165 3.49 7.09 3.93
N VAL A 166 2.58 7.17 2.94
CA VAL A 166 1.12 7.05 3.14
C VAL A 166 0.71 5.71 3.75
N VAL A 167 1.44 4.63 3.45
CA VAL A 167 1.19 3.29 3.99
C VAL A 167 2.06 2.95 5.21
N GLY A 168 2.79 3.92 5.75
CA GLY A 168 3.61 3.77 6.95
C GLY A 168 5.01 3.16 6.73
N TYR A 169 5.54 3.27 5.52
CA TYR A 169 6.87 2.77 5.14
C TYR A 169 7.76 3.90 4.63
N ASP A 170 9.05 3.88 4.97
CA ASP A 170 9.96 4.98 4.62
C ASP A 170 10.50 4.91 3.17
N ALA A 171 10.55 3.72 2.56
CA ALA A 171 11.01 3.52 1.17
C ALA A 171 10.64 2.14 0.59
N PHE A 172 10.65 2.00 -0.74
CA PHE A 172 10.52 0.72 -1.46
C PHE A 172 11.86 -0.04 -1.59
N PRO A 173 11.85 -1.40 -1.55
CA PRO A 173 10.80 -2.28 -1.05
C PRO A 173 10.72 -2.18 0.48
N GLY A 174 9.50 -1.95 0.99
CA GLY A 174 9.18 -1.53 2.36
C GLY A 174 10.10 -2.05 3.46
N ARG A 175 10.86 -1.16 4.10
CA ARG A 175 11.23 -1.32 5.52
C ARG A 175 10.06 -0.79 6.33
N SER A 176 9.33 -1.69 7.00
CA SER A 176 8.23 -1.25 7.85
C SER A 176 8.81 -0.38 8.96
N ARG A 177 8.12 0.70 9.35
CA ARG A 177 8.54 1.52 10.49
C ARG A 177 8.67 0.70 11.79
N ALA A 178 7.96 -0.43 11.88
CA ALA A 178 8.12 -1.42 12.95
C ALA A 178 9.51 -2.09 13.00
N GLU A 179 10.29 -2.08 11.91
CA GLU A 179 11.70 -2.50 11.93
C GLU A 179 12.62 -1.45 12.60
N LEU A 180 12.14 -0.22 12.80
CA LEU A 180 12.89 0.89 13.39
C LEU A 180 12.44 1.23 14.82
N GLU A 181 11.23 0.85 15.22
CA GLU A 181 10.76 1.05 16.58
C GLU A 181 11.40 0.03 17.55
N PRO A 182 11.68 0.44 18.81
CA PRO A 182 12.10 -0.49 19.85
C PRO A 182 11.05 -1.59 20.01
N CYS A 183 11.45 -2.83 19.72
CA CYS A 183 10.59 -3.98 19.97
C CYS A 183 10.70 -4.37 21.44
N GLU A 184 9.58 -4.76 22.05
CA GLU A 184 9.56 -5.21 23.44
C GLU A 184 8.85 -6.57 23.51
N VAL A 185 9.41 -7.51 24.27
CA VAL A 185 8.74 -8.76 24.64
C VAL A 185 7.75 -8.45 25.76
N ARG A 186 6.45 -8.53 25.48
CA ARG A 186 5.39 -8.22 26.44
C ARG A 186 5.02 -9.38 27.34
N SER A 187 5.09 -10.60 26.84
CA SER A 187 4.84 -11.80 27.63
C SER A 187 5.66 -12.98 27.14
N VAL A 188 5.95 -13.88 28.08
CA VAL A 188 6.58 -15.18 27.83
C VAL A 188 5.62 -16.25 28.35
N SER A 189 5.38 -17.29 27.57
CA SER A 189 4.59 -18.45 27.97
C SER A 189 5.29 -19.76 27.58
N VAL A 190 4.93 -20.86 28.23
CA VAL A 190 5.41 -22.19 27.85
C VAL A 190 4.32 -22.93 27.08
N GLU A 191 4.64 -23.34 25.86
CA GLU A 191 3.76 -24.17 25.04
C GLU A 191 4.52 -25.40 24.56
N ARG A 192 4.04 -26.59 24.94
CA ARG A 192 4.64 -27.88 24.52
C ARG A 192 6.15 -27.96 24.76
N GLY A 193 6.60 -27.41 25.90
CA GLY A 193 8.02 -27.41 26.30
C GLY A 193 8.89 -26.38 25.58
N ARG A 194 8.28 -25.41 24.87
CA ARG A 194 8.96 -24.29 24.20
C ARG A 194 8.52 -22.98 24.83
N LEU A 195 9.41 -21.99 24.87
CA LEU A 195 9.05 -20.64 25.29
C LEU A 195 8.55 -19.85 24.09
N ILE A 196 7.35 -19.28 24.23
CA ILE A 196 6.68 -18.47 23.23
C ILE A 196 6.68 -17.02 23.70
N LEU A 197 7.06 -16.12 22.80
CA LEU A 197 7.18 -14.69 22.99
C LEU A 197 6.02 -14.00 22.29
N VAL A 198 5.37 -13.06 22.99
CA VAL A 198 4.45 -12.11 22.37
C VAL A 198 5.11 -10.74 22.38
N LEU A 199 5.28 -10.16 21.20
CA LEU A 199 5.97 -8.89 21.00
C LEU A 199 5.00 -7.70 21.04
N SER A 200 5.53 -6.48 21.21
CA SER A 200 4.76 -5.24 21.25
C SER A 200 3.95 -4.96 19.98
N ASP A 201 4.34 -5.52 18.84
CA ASP A 201 3.62 -5.45 17.55
C ASP A 201 2.52 -6.53 17.40
N GLY A 202 2.30 -7.36 18.42
CA GLY A 202 1.31 -8.44 18.44
C GLY A 202 1.76 -9.73 17.74
N SER A 203 2.97 -9.77 17.21
CA SER A 203 3.51 -11.01 16.65
C SER A 203 3.93 -11.99 17.73
N VAL A 204 3.99 -13.27 17.33
CA VAL A 204 4.31 -14.39 18.20
C VAL A 204 5.51 -15.14 17.64
N GLU A 205 6.52 -15.36 18.47
CA GLU A 205 7.77 -16.02 18.08
C GLU A 205 8.22 -17.05 19.12
N GLU A 206 8.91 -18.10 18.70
CA GLU A 206 9.57 -19.03 19.61
C GLU A 206 10.89 -18.41 20.10
N LEU A 207 11.13 -18.45 21.41
CA LEU A 207 12.39 -17.99 21.99
C LEU A 207 13.52 -18.93 21.56
N ALA A 208 14.55 -18.38 20.92
CA ALA A 208 15.81 -19.07 20.69
C ALA A 208 16.75 -18.81 21.88
N PRO A 209 17.07 -19.80 22.74
CA PRO A 209 17.83 -19.57 23.97
C PRO A 209 19.19 -18.90 23.71
N ARG A 210 19.85 -19.29 22.63
CA ARG A 210 21.14 -18.75 22.21
C ARG A 210 21.09 -17.31 21.69
N ALA A 211 19.91 -16.74 21.48
CA ALA A 211 19.73 -15.36 21.03
C ALA A 211 19.52 -14.39 22.20
N VAL A 212 19.31 -14.88 23.43
CA VAL A 212 19.16 -14.04 24.62
C VAL A 212 20.51 -13.48 25.03
N ARG A 213 20.55 -12.20 25.40
CA ARG A 213 21.76 -11.48 25.84
C ARG A 213 21.44 -10.66 27.09
N ALA A 214 22.37 -10.63 28.04
CA ALA A 214 22.34 -9.68 29.12
C ALA A 214 22.76 -8.28 28.63
N GLU A 215 22.04 -7.25 29.08
CA GLU A 215 22.31 -5.84 28.82
C GLU A 215 22.36 -5.08 30.16
N GLY A 216 23.57 -4.72 30.59
CA GLY A 216 23.77 -3.96 31.83
C GLY A 216 23.28 -4.70 33.08
N ASP A 217 22.95 -3.93 34.11
CA ASP A 217 22.79 -4.46 35.48
C ASP A 217 21.55 -5.35 35.66
N ASP A 218 20.47 -5.17 34.87
CA ASP A 218 19.22 -5.94 35.06
C ASP A 218 18.43 -6.23 33.76
N GLY A 219 19.00 -5.89 32.59
CA GLY A 219 18.30 -6.02 31.32
C GLY A 219 18.58 -7.35 30.63
N LEU A 220 17.55 -8.01 30.11
CA LEU A 220 17.71 -9.01 29.06
C LEU A 220 17.18 -8.45 27.74
N SER A 221 17.85 -8.83 26.65
CA SER A 221 17.36 -8.62 25.29
C SER A 221 17.48 -9.89 24.47
N ILE A 222 16.75 -9.97 23.36
CA ILE A 222 16.79 -11.09 22.43
C ILE A 222 16.68 -10.60 20.99
N LEU A 223 17.33 -11.30 20.06
CA LEU A 223 17.10 -11.08 18.63
C LEU A 223 15.84 -11.83 18.17
N VAL A 224 14.90 -11.09 17.59
CA VAL A 224 13.61 -11.55 17.04
C VAL A 224 13.55 -11.30 15.53
N LYS A 225 12.45 -11.68 14.87
CA LYS A 225 12.22 -11.45 13.42
C LYS A 225 13.33 -12.06 12.56
N ALA A 226 13.67 -13.32 12.86
CA ALA A 226 14.78 -14.03 12.21
C ALA A 226 16.14 -13.31 12.35
N GLY A 227 16.40 -12.72 13.52
CA GLY A 227 17.68 -12.10 13.84
C GLY A 227 17.83 -10.64 13.40
N ARG A 228 16.75 -10.02 12.90
CA ARG A 228 16.81 -8.69 12.29
C ARG A 228 16.59 -7.55 13.28
N GLN A 229 15.95 -7.83 14.41
CA GLN A 229 15.55 -6.81 15.37
C GLN A 229 15.86 -7.26 16.79
N ARG A 230 16.32 -6.33 17.62
CA ARG A 230 16.53 -6.57 19.05
C ARG A 230 15.27 -6.18 19.80
N ALA A 231 14.84 -7.05 20.71
CA ALA A 231 13.72 -6.79 21.61
C ALA A 231 14.20 -6.85 23.06
N SER A 232 13.85 -5.84 23.86
CA SER A 232 14.05 -5.87 25.31
C SER A 232 12.89 -6.62 25.96
N PHE A 233 13.14 -7.29 27.09
CA PHE A 233 12.06 -7.90 27.84
C PHE A 233 11.37 -6.86 28.73
N SER A 234 10.05 -6.75 28.63
CA SER A 234 9.26 -5.97 29.58
C SER A 234 9.40 -6.58 30.99
N ARG A 235 9.08 -5.81 32.03
CA ARG A 235 9.13 -6.30 33.42
C ARG A 235 8.27 -7.56 33.63
N ALA A 236 7.07 -7.60 33.03
CA ALA A 236 6.19 -8.76 33.12
C ALA A 236 6.79 -9.99 32.42
N ALA A 237 7.40 -9.78 31.25
CA ALA A 237 8.09 -10.84 30.52
C ALA A 237 9.34 -11.34 31.25
N LEU A 238 10.11 -10.46 31.89
CA LEU A 238 11.26 -10.83 32.72
C LEU A 238 10.85 -11.69 33.92
N LEU A 239 9.75 -11.33 34.60
CA LEU A 239 9.23 -12.12 35.72
C LEU A 239 8.81 -13.53 35.27
N ALA A 240 8.10 -13.64 34.14
CA ALA A 240 7.72 -14.92 33.58
C ALA A 240 8.94 -15.74 33.09
N LEU A 241 9.93 -15.08 32.48
CA LEU A 241 11.17 -15.74 32.06
C LEU A 241 12.00 -16.20 33.27
N GLY A 242 11.96 -15.46 34.37
CA GLY A 242 12.65 -15.75 35.62
C GLY A 242 12.31 -17.12 36.21
N GLU A 243 11.10 -17.64 35.98
CA GLU A 243 10.71 -19.01 36.37
C GLU A 243 11.51 -20.10 35.64
N HIS A 244 12.21 -19.74 34.57
CA HIS A 244 13.02 -20.63 33.74
C HIS A 244 14.53 -20.30 33.80
N LEU A 245 14.91 -19.25 34.51
CA LEU A 245 16.30 -18.86 34.70
C LEU A 245 16.85 -19.48 35.99
N ASP A 246 18.11 -19.89 35.95
CA ASP A 246 18.83 -20.37 37.12
C ASP A 246 20.28 -19.84 37.11
N ASP A 247 20.91 -19.80 38.27
CA ASP A 247 22.34 -19.50 38.41
C ASP A 247 23.09 -20.81 38.67
N VAL A 248 23.94 -21.20 37.72
CA VAL A 248 24.76 -22.40 37.83
C VAL A 248 26.23 -22.03 37.74
N GLY A 249 26.86 -21.89 38.90
CA GLY A 249 28.29 -21.60 38.99
C GLY A 249 28.66 -20.18 38.57
N GLY A 250 27.78 -19.20 38.84
CA GLY A 250 27.95 -17.80 38.47
C GLY A 250 27.57 -17.51 37.01
N ALA A 251 26.99 -18.49 36.31
CA ALA A 251 26.48 -18.31 34.95
C ALA A 251 24.96 -18.34 34.98
N LEU A 252 24.33 -17.37 34.32
CA LEU A 252 22.89 -17.32 34.10
C LEU A 252 22.52 -18.33 33.01
N VAL A 253 21.74 -19.34 33.36
CA VAL A 253 21.29 -20.39 32.45
C VAL A 253 19.77 -20.38 32.28
N LEU A 254 19.30 -20.66 31.07
CA LEU A 254 17.89 -20.85 30.74
C LEU A 254 17.57 -22.34 30.63
N ARG A 255 16.55 -22.80 31.36
CA ARG A 255 16.06 -24.18 31.34
C ARG A 255 14.72 -24.28 30.63
N VAL A 256 14.72 -24.94 29.48
CA VAL A 256 13.52 -25.13 28.64
C VAL A 256 13.52 -26.52 28.04
N GLY A 257 12.39 -27.23 28.13
CA GLY A 257 12.25 -28.55 27.51
C GLY A 257 13.25 -29.60 28.02
N GLY A 258 13.73 -29.47 29.27
CA GLY A 258 14.76 -30.34 29.84
C GLY A 258 16.19 -30.06 29.36
N GLN A 259 16.41 -29.01 28.57
CA GLN A 259 17.72 -28.56 28.12
C GLN A 259 18.16 -27.32 28.92
N THR A 260 19.47 -27.19 29.13
CA THR A 260 20.08 -26.03 29.80
C THR A 260 20.90 -25.26 28.78
N HIS A 261 20.70 -23.94 28.71
CA HIS A 261 21.40 -23.04 27.80
C HIS A 261 22.03 -21.89 28.59
N GLU A 262 23.35 -21.73 28.51
CA GLU A 262 24.05 -20.58 29.08
C GLU A 262 23.70 -19.30 28.30
N ILE A 263 23.28 -18.25 29.01
CA ILE A 263 22.92 -16.94 28.44
C ILE A 263 24.05 -15.93 28.65
N ALA A 264 24.57 -15.88 29.89
CA ALA A 264 25.55 -14.90 30.33
C ALA A 264 26.38 -15.50 31.48
N ARG A 265 27.58 -14.95 31.66
CA ARG A 265 28.53 -15.29 32.72
C ARG A 265 29.17 -14.01 33.23
#